data_AF-A0A382KKG9-F1
#
_entry.id   AF-A0A382KKG9-F1
#
_cell.length_a   1.000
_cell.length_b   1.000
_cell.length_c   1.000
_cell.angle_alpha   90.00
_cell.angle_beta   90.00
_cell.angle_gamma   90.00
#
_symmetry.space_group_name_H-M   'P 1'
#
loop_
_entity.id
_entity.type
_entity.pdbx_description
1 polymer ?
#
loop_
_entity_poly.entity_id
_entity_poly.type
_entity_poly.pdbx_seq_one_letter_code
_entity_poly.pdbx_strand_id
1 'polypeptide(L)'
;MHLSPDKKYKVIQDDKELFGTPEKIVLEMSWWDRSRPKDDPSFVKDNYKYMELVSDRLNVMDISGGSFKNECEYLSFLHQNELIEIEEAN
;
A
#
# COMPACT_ATOMS: atom_id res chain seq x y z
N MET A 1 4.19 12.29 -5.81
CA MET A 1 2.86 12.51 -6.44
C MET A 1 1.88 12.96 -5.35
N HIS A 2 0.82 13.71 -5.68
CA HIS A 2 -0.25 14.03 -4.72
C HIS A 2 -1.50 13.21 -5.08
N LEU A 3 -1.80 12.17 -4.29
CA LEU A 3 -2.96 11.32 -4.49
C LEU A 3 -4.18 11.84 -3.71
N SER A 4 -5.37 11.53 -4.20
CA SER A 4 -6.65 11.85 -3.58
C SER A 4 -7.41 10.56 -3.24
N PRO A 5 -8.05 10.47 -2.06
CA PRO A 5 -8.70 9.23 -1.60
C PRO A 5 -9.86 8.79 -2.50
N ASP A 6 -10.54 9.73 -3.15
CA ASP A 6 -11.74 9.47 -3.96
C ASP A 6 -11.44 9.27 -5.45
N LYS A 7 -10.21 9.57 -5.88
CA LYS A 7 -9.78 9.37 -7.27
C LYS A 7 -9.36 7.92 -7.50
N LYS A 8 -9.48 7.47 -8.76
CA LYS A 8 -9.01 6.17 -9.18
C LYS A 8 -7.62 6.25 -9.79
N TYR A 9 -6.84 5.21 -9.54
CA TYR A 9 -5.49 5.07 -10.04
C TYR A 9 -5.30 3.66 -10.58
N LYS A 10 -4.36 3.55 -11.51
CA LYS A 10 -3.71 2.29 -11.87
C LYS A 10 -2.37 2.23 -11.15
N VAL A 11 -2.13 1.16 -10.42
CA VAL A 11 -0.85 0.87 -9.78
C VAL A 11 -0.23 -0.35 -10.46
N ILE A 12 1.00 -0.20 -10.90
CA ILE A 12 1.78 -1.26 -11.54
C ILE A 12 2.90 -1.64 -10.58
N GLN A 13 2.95 -2.92 -10.22
CA GLN A 13 3.99 -3.49 -9.37
C GLN A 13 4.43 -4.83 -9.96
N ASP A 14 5.69 -4.92 -10.38
CA ASP A 14 6.22 -6.05 -11.15
C ASP A 14 5.31 -6.38 -12.35
N ASP A 15 4.71 -7.57 -12.37
CA ASP A 15 3.78 -8.03 -13.44
C ASP A 15 2.29 -7.87 -13.04
N LYS A 16 1.98 -7.13 -11.97
CA LYS A 16 0.61 -6.96 -11.48
C LYS A 16 0.13 -5.54 -11.70
N GLU A 17 -1.11 -5.45 -12.19
CA GLU A 17 -1.84 -4.20 -12.31
C GLU A 17 -3.02 -4.19 -11.36
N LEU A 18 -3.11 -3.15 -10.52
CA LEU A 18 -4.20 -2.92 -9.58
C LEU A 18 -4.93 -1.63 -9.95
N PHE A 19 -6.25 -1.64 -9.86
CA PHE A 19 -7.09 -0.52 -10.25
C PHE A 19 -8.10 -0.18 -9.16
N GLY A 20 -8.18 1.09 -8.78
CA GLY A 20 -9.17 1.52 -7.79
C GLY A 20 -8.82 2.82 -7.09
N THR A 21 -9.55 3.12 -6.02
CA THR A 21 -9.16 4.15 -5.06
C THR A 21 -7.91 3.69 -4.29
N PRO A 22 -7.14 4.60 -3.67
CA PRO A 22 -6.01 4.24 -2.82
C PRO A 22 -6.35 3.16 -1.78
N GLU A 23 -7.50 3.28 -1.12
CA GLU A 23 -8.00 2.27 -0.17
C GLU A 23 -8.16 0.89 -0.82
N LYS A 24 -8.83 0.83 -1.98
CA LYS A 24 -9.07 -0.43 -2.70
C LYS A 24 -7.77 -1.04 -3.20
N ILE A 25 -6.85 -0.23 -3.70
CA ILE A 25 -5.55 -0.72 -4.19
C ILE A 25 -4.79 -1.37 -3.03
N VAL A 26 -4.67 -0.70 -1.88
CA VAL A 26 -3.95 -1.27 -0.72
C VAL A 26 -4.68 -2.51 -0.16
N LEU A 27 -6.02 -2.52 -0.21
CA LEU A 27 -6.81 -3.70 0.13
C LEU A 27 -6.47 -4.88 -0.78
N GLU A 28 -6.38 -4.66 -2.09
CA GLU A 28 -5.98 -5.69 -3.06
C GLU A 28 -4.51 -6.11 -2.84
N MET A 29 -3.57 -5.18 -2.63
CA MET A 29 -2.16 -5.51 -2.35
C MET A 29 -2.02 -6.44 -1.13
N SER A 30 -2.88 -6.25 -0.13
CA SER A 30 -2.86 -6.98 1.14
C SER A 30 -3.64 -8.30 1.14
N TRP A 31 -4.19 -8.74 0.01
CA TRP A 31 -5.08 -9.91 -0.06
C TRP A 31 -4.46 -11.18 0.56
N TRP A 32 -3.18 -11.44 0.26
CA TRP A 32 -2.48 -12.63 0.73
C TRP A 32 -2.29 -12.61 2.24
N ASP A 33 -1.80 -11.48 2.79
CA ASP A 33 -1.57 -11.34 4.22
C ASP A 33 -2.89 -11.35 5.03
N ARG A 34 -4.00 -10.90 4.43
CA ARG A 34 -5.34 -11.01 5.02
C ARG A 34 -5.92 -12.42 4.99
N SER A 35 -5.46 -13.26 4.06
CA SER A 35 -5.91 -14.66 3.95
C SER A 35 -5.23 -15.61 4.93
N ARG A 36 -4.18 -15.15 5.62
CA ARG A 36 -3.42 -15.94 6.60
C ARG A 36 -4.29 -16.31 7.82
N PRO A 37 -3.96 -17.42 8.52
CA PRO A 37 -4.57 -17.74 9.81
C PRO A 37 -4.44 -16.59 10.81
N LYS A 38 -5.45 -16.37 11.66
CA LYS A 38 -5.49 -15.22 12.60
C LYS A 38 -4.37 -15.21 13.65
N ASP A 39 -3.78 -16.37 13.90
CA ASP A 39 -2.65 -16.60 14.80
C ASP A 39 -1.28 -16.48 14.10
N ASP A 40 -1.25 -16.30 12.77
CA ASP A 40 -0.03 -16.00 12.02
C ASP A 40 0.44 -14.56 12.35
N PRO A 41 1.70 -14.35 12.76
CA PRO A 41 2.25 -13.01 13.01
C PRO A 41 2.17 -12.04 11.81
N SER A 42 2.09 -12.57 10.59
CA SER A 42 1.92 -11.80 9.35
C SER A 42 0.45 -11.59 8.95
N PHE A 43 -0.51 -12.04 9.76
CA PHE A 43 -1.92 -11.76 9.51
C PHE A 43 -2.23 -10.27 9.67
N VAL A 44 -2.81 -9.67 8.64
CA VAL A 44 -3.24 -8.26 8.66
C VAL A 44 -4.77 -8.17 8.59
N LYS A 45 -5.35 -7.34 9.45
CA LYS A 45 -6.81 -7.19 9.59
C LYS A 45 -7.36 -6.02 8.78
N ASP A 46 -6.52 -5.02 8.51
CA ASP A 46 -6.87 -3.75 7.87
C ASP A 46 -5.66 -3.22 7.08
N ASN A 47 -5.88 -2.17 6.29
CA ASN A 47 -4.85 -1.57 5.45
C ASN A 47 -3.74 -0.94 6.29
N TYR A 48 -4.08 -0.35 7.44
CA TYR A 48 -3.10 0.27 8.32
C TYR A 48 -2.05 -0.73 8.82
N LYS A 49 -2.49 -1.90 9.32
CA LYS A 49 -1.58 -3.00 9.69
C LYS A 49 -0.76 -3.52 8.53
N TYR A 50 -1.33 -3.56 7.33
CA TYR A 50 -0.58 -3.95 6.14
C TYR A 50 0.52 -2.95 5.81
N MET A 51 0.22 -1.65 5.85
CA MET A 51 1.19 -0.59 5.63
C MET A 51 2.32 -0.66 6.65
N GLU A 52 2.03 -0.84 7.95
CA GLU A 52 3.06 -1.06 8.98
C GLU A 52 3.92 -2.29 8.69
N LEU A 53 3.29 -3.45 8.43
CA LEU A 53 4.01 -4.70 8.15
C LEU A 53 4.95 -4.59 6.94
N VAL A 54 4.52 -3.95 5.86
CA VAL A 54 5.38 -3.73 4.68
C VAL A 54 6.48 -2.73 4.97
N SER A 55 6.19 -1.66 5.73
CA SER A 55 7.19 -0.66 6.13
C SER A 55 8.32 -1.28 6.95
N ASP A 56 7.98 -2.18 7.87
CA ASP A 56 8.93 -2.95 8.68
C ASP A 56 9.80 -3.83 7.78
N ARG A 57 9.19 -4.55 6.85
CA ARG A 57 9.88 -5.45 5.91
C ARG A 57 10.84 -4.70 4.98
N LEU A 58 10.46 -3.50 4.54
CA LEU A 58 11.29 -2.63 3.72
C LEU A 58 12.34 -1.85 4.53
N ASN A 59 12.27 -1.91 5.87
CA ASN A 59 13.11 -1.16 6.79
C ASN A 59 13.05 0.36 6.55
N VAL A 60 11.84 0.87 6.28
CA VAL A 60 11.61 2.28 5.89
C VAL A 60 10.87 3.12 6.92
N MET A 61 10.44 2.53 8.04
CA MET A 61 9.75 3.29 9.11
C MET A 61 10.58 4.46 9.66
N ASP A 62 11.91 4.30 9.74
CA ASP A 62 12.82 5.37 10.16
C ASP A 62 12.99 6.47 9.09
N ILE A 63 12.75 6.14 7.82
CA ILE A 63 12.93 7.05 6.68
C ILE A 63 11.68 7.93 6.49
N SER A 64 10.48 7.39 6.74
CA SER A 64 9.22 8.14 6.64
C SER A 64 8.94 9.06 7.84
N GLY A 65 9.76 8.99 8.90
CA GLY A 65 9.55 9.77 10.13
C GLY A 65 8.32 9.33 10.94
N GLY A 66 7.83 8.10 10.74
CA GLY A 66 6.67 7.52 11.42
C GLY A 66 5.76 6.68 10.51
N SER A 67 4.66 6.17 11.08
CA SER A 67 3.63 5.39 10.38
C SER A 67 2.85 6.25 9.37
N PHE A 68 2.48 5.67 8.22
CA PHE A 68 1.63 6.33 7.21
C PHE A 68 0.23 6.62 7.75
N LYS A 69 -0.30 7.83 7.51
CA LYS A 69 -1.62 8.20 8.04
C LYS A 69 -2.78 7.65 7.22
N ASN A 70 -2.55 7.34 5.95
CA ASN A 70 -3.53 6.82 5.02
C ASN A 70 -2.85 6.19 3.79
N GLU A 71 -3.65 5.52 2.97
CA GLU A 71 -3.22 4.82 1.76
C GLU A 71 -2.66 5.75 0.68
N CYS A 72 -3.10 7.02 0.64
CA CYS A 72 -2.55 8.00 -0.31
C CYS A 72 -1.09 8.32 0.01
N GLU A 73 -0.77 8.54 1.29
CA GLU A 73 0.60 8.78 1.75
C GLU A 73 1.49 7.55 1.48
N TYR A 74 1.00 6.35 1.78
CA TYR A 74 1.72 5.10 1.56
C TYR A 74 2.02 4.85 0.08
N LEU A 75 1.01 4.93 -0.80
CA LEU A 75 1.22 4.74 -2.24
C LEU A 75 2.14 5.81 -2.83
N SER A 76 2.01 7.06 -2.37
CA SER A 76 2.92 8.15 -2.78
C SER A 76 4.36 7.86 -2.39
N PHE A 77 4.58 7.32 -1.19
CA PHE A 77 5.90 6.90 -0.71
C PHE A 77 6.47 5.77 -1.56
N LEU A 78 5.70 4.69 -1.80
CA LEU A 78 6.17 3.57 -2.61
C LEU A 78 6.57 4.04 -4.01
N HIS A 79 5.77 4.94 -4.61
CA HIS A 79 6.07 5.51 -5.92
C HIS A 79 7.33 6.38 -5.92
N GLN A 80 7.51 7.23 -4.90
CA GLN A 80 8.70 8.08 -4.76
C GLN A 80 10.00 7.28 -4.58
N ASN A 81 9.90 6.06 -4.06
CA ASN A 81 11.02 5.14 -3.90
C ASN A 81 11.11 4.12 -5.05
N GLU A 82 10.40 4.36 -6.16
CA GLU A 82 10.44 3.55 -7.38
C GLU A 82 10.05 2.07 -7.15
N LEU A 83 9.27 1.79 -6.09
CA LEU A 83 8.78 0.45 -5.76
C LEU A 83 7.50 0.08 -6.52
N ILE A 84 6.77 1.10 -6.99
CA ILE A 84 5.57 0.97 -7.83
C ILE A 84 5.51 2.14 -8.82
N GLU A 85 4.80 1.93 -9.93
CA GLU A 85 4.36 3.00 -10.83
C GLU A 85 2.89 3.32 -10.58
N ILE A 86 2.52 4.60 -10.68
CA ILE A 86 1.15 5.06 -10.49
C ILE A 86 0.72 5.97 -11.65
N GLU A 87 -0.40 5.63 -12.27
CA GLU A 87 -1.05 6.42 -13.29
C GLU A 87 -2.45 6.85 -12.83
N GLU A 88 -2.86 8.10 -13.11
CA GLU A 88 -4.27 8.51 -12.92
C GLU A 88 -5.16 7.74 -13.92
N ALA A 89 -6.19 7.08 -13.40
CA ALA A 89 -7.16 6.35 -14.21
C ALA A 89 -8.40 7.23 -14.42
N ASN A 90 -8.78 7.43 -15.69
CA ASN A 90 -10.01 8.15 -16.06
C ASN A 90 -11.28 7.38 -15.69
#